data_AF-A0A1G2X7K8-F1
#
_entry.id   AF-A0A1G2X7K8-F1
#
_cell.length_a   1.000
_cell.length_b   1.000
_cell.length_c   1.000
_cell.angle_alpha   90.00
_cell.angle_beta   90.00
_cell.angle_gamma   90.00
#
_symmetry.space_group_name_H-M   'P 1'
#
loop_
_entity.id
_entity.type
_entity.pdbx_description
1 polymer ?
#
loop_
_entity_poly.entity_id
_entity_poly.type
_entity_poly.pdbx_seq_one_letter_code
_entity_poly.pdbx_strand_id
1 'polypeptide(L)'
;MKTTIDVCKLDFPPVSYGDSLAQIEKTVQQVIETIFRDQSGLIISGVNGLTMKPLRPEDVPDRQLGIGGWWENACMPREYKNLAMNFENCHQCSGKYLDGLVDKYAVTRDEKVLGYAKKIVHTTHQLWETAAKTHRYGKGWLPKPYAGMNLIPEMCETSVDQYSDITFGLEKYYNELADRQERAFLAEMLLSFADWWLDHNYTTSFMGTTVWWDRVHTLAQSYFLYLFQLAYSLAPRKKYLDGFDYIFSRAEKELVTREGAYNGENFNPNTSGIVIEAMSRIAKINPSLKVFCHNCIQAYIPAMIEAGNRGAAGNDLDPIFNLRLFTAKYLSHAHEFCKDDALVKYMIEYISTIKSRSDFYHVKRGLSFDDGVLERMHVDKSDYRDVFWVEEQCCWLTTYWYLRRSNKITPNQ
;
A
#
# COMPACT_ATOMS: atom_id res chain seq x y z
N MET A 1 18.09 9.45 -15.62
CA MET A 1 17.02 10.16 -16.36
C MET A 1 16.09 10.78 -15.33
N LYS A 2 15.72 12.06 -15.43
CA LYS A 2 14.70 12.64 -14.53
C LYS A 2 13.33 12.20 -15.05
N THR A 3 12.70 11.28 -14.34
CA THR A 3 11.39 10.67 -14.68
C THR A 3 10.20 11.54 -14.30
N THR A 4 10.42 12.58 -13.48
CA THR A 4 9.38 13.50 -13.00
C THR A 4 9.74 14.96 -13.34
N ILE A 5 8.72 15.75 -13.66
CA ILE A 5 8.82 17.22 -13.71
C ILE A 5 7.75 17.74 -12.77
N ASP A 6 8.15 18.64 -11.88
CA ASP A 6 7.21 19.33 -11.01
C ASP A 6 6.36 20.30 -11.84
N VAL A 7 5.08 19.98 -11.96
CA VAL A 7 4.11 20.77 -12.73
C VAL A 7 3.30 21.71 -11.85
N CYS A 8 3.38 21.56 -10.52
CA CYS A 8 2.58 22.35 -9.59
C CYS A 8 3.11 23.79 -9.50
N LYS A 9 2.22 24.77 -9.64
CA LYS A 9 2.56 26.20 -9.52
C LYS A 9 2.09 26.82 -8.20
N LEU A 10 1.53 26.00 -7.31
CA LEU A 10 1.06 26.44 -6.00
C LEU A 10 2.22 26.52 -5.01
N ASP A 11 2.03 27.33 -3.97
CA ASP A 11 2.96 27.47 -2.85
C ASP A 11 2.99 26.21 -1.96
N PHE A 12 1.95 25.37 -2.01
CA PHE A 12 1.83 24.13 -1.25
C PHE A 12 1.37 22.95 -2.14
N PRO A 13 2.01 21.76 -2.06
CA PRO A 13 3.22 21.43 -1.29
C PRO A 13 4.40 22.33 -1.66
N PRO A 14 5.30 22.67 -0.73
CA PRO A 14 6.42 23.53 -1.05
C PRO A 14 7.36 22.82 -2.02
N VAL A 15 8.08 23.59 -2.85
CA VAL A 15 9.08 23.02 -3.78
C VAL A 15 10.17 22.27 -3.02
N SER A 16 10.68 22.84 -1.91
CA SER A 16 11.62 22.19 -1.00
C SER A 16 10.86 21.61 0.20
N TYR A 17 11.17 20.36 0.55
CA TYR A 17 10.59 19.70 1.73
C TYR A 17 11.43 19.91 2.99
N GLY A 18 12.65 20.44 2.84
CA GLY A 18 13.57 20.74 3.93
C GLY A 18 14.97 20.16 3.72
N ASP A 19 15.90 20.60 4.57
CA ASP A 19 17.31 20.21 4.50
C ASP A 19 17.63 19.00 5.39
N SER A 20 16.87 18.80 6.47
CA SER A 20 16.99 17.66 7.39
C SER A 20 15.82 16.69 7.29
N LEU A 21 16.00 15.43 7.74
CA LEU A 21 14.91 14.44 7.71
C LEU A 21 13.72 14.87 8.59
N ALA A 22 13.95 15.55 9.71
CA ALA A 22 12.84 16.06 10.54
C ALA A 22 12.01 17.16 9.84
N GLN A 23 12.64 18.03 9.04
CA GLN A 23 11.90 19.02 8.26
C GLN A 23 11.09 18.35 7.14
N ILE A 24 11.71 17.38 6.44
CA ILE A 24 11.04 16.60 5.41
C ILE A 24 9.85 15.85 6.00
N GLU A 25 10.01 15.22 7.17
CA GLU A 25 8.91 14.53 7.86
C GLU A 25 7.72 15.44 8.11
N LYS A 26 7.97 16.63 8.65
CA LYS A 26 6.91 17.61 8.92
C LYS A 26 6.19 18.00 7.64
N THR A 27 6.92 18.23 6.55
CA THR A 27 6.34 18.60 5.25
C THR A 27 5.54 17.44 4.67
N VAL A 28 6.10 16.23 4.62
CA VAL A 28 5.43 15.00 4.14
C VAL A 28 4.12 14.79 4.90
N GLN A 29 4.16 14.89 6.23
CA GLN A 29 3.00 14.78 7.09
C GLN A 29 1.91 15.81 6.76
N GLN A 30 2.29 17.07 6.55
CA GLN A 30 1.36 18.14 6.18
C GLN A 30 0.74 17.89 4.80
N VAL A 31 1.51 17.39 3.84
CA VAL A 31 1.03 17.05 2.50
C VAL A 31 -0.04 15.98 2.57
N ILE A 32 0.21 14.87 3.27
CA ILE A 32 -0.76 13.78 3.46
C ILE A 32 -2.06 14.34 4.07
N GLU A 33 -1.96 15.09 5.17
CA GLU A 33 -3.12 15.55 5.93
C GLU A 33 -3.92 16.67 5.24
N THR A 34 -3.27 17.50 4.41
CA THR A 34 -3.91 18.66 3.80
C THR A 34 -4.45 18.38 2.40
N ILE A 35 -3.76 17.53 1.63
CA ILE A 35 -4.06 17.30 0.21
C ILE A 35 -4.77 15.98 0.01
N PHE A 36 -4.26 14.92 0.64
CA PHE A 36 -4.70 13.55 0.35
C PHE A 36 -5.77 13.04 1.30
N ARG A 37 -5.95 13.69 2.46
CA ARG A 37 -7.09 13.36 3.32
C ARG A 37 -8.36 14.02 2.79
N ASP A 38 -9.32 13.22 2.39
CA ASP A 38 -10.63 13.72 1.94
C ASP A 38 -11.52 14.16 3.10
N GLN A 39 -12.71 14.67 2.75
CA GLN A 39 -13.70 15.13 3.73
C GLN A 39 -14.26 14.00 4.60
N SER A 40 -14.30 12.77 4.08
CA SER A 40 -14.74 11.58 4.81
C SER A 40 -13.65 11.05 5.75
N GLY A 41 -12.40 11.47 5.56
CA GLY A 41 -11.24 11.02 6.29
C GLY A 41 -10.41 9.94 5.60
N LEU A 42 -10.80 9.50 4.40
CA LEU A 42 -10.02 8.59 3.57
C LEU A 42 -8.72 9.25 3.11
N ILE A 43 -7.67 8.46 2.94
CA ILE A 43 -6.45 8.89 2.26
C ILE A 43 -6.57 8.51 0.79
N ILE A 44 -6.87 9.50 -0.05
CA ILE A 44 -6.96 9.32 -1.50
C ILE A 44 -5.53 9.09 -2.04
N SER A 45 -5.38 8.26 -3.08
CA SER A 45 -4.09 7.89 -3.65
C SER A 45 -3.52 8.97 -4.57
N GLY A 46 -4.35 9.55 -5.43
CA GLY A 46 -3.92 10.48 -6.48
C GLY A 46 -4.67 11.81 -6.44
N VAL A 47 -3.98 12.89 -6.79
CA VAL A 47 -4.56 14.21 -7.06
C VAL A 47 -4.04 14.78 -8.35
N ASN A 48 -4.73 15.77 -8.91
CA ASN A 48 -4.21 16.55 -10.03
C ASN A 48 -2.94 17.30 -9.59
N GLY A 49 -1.82 17.02 -10.24
CA GLY A 49 -0.49 17.58 -9.97
C GLY A 49 -0.36 19.07 -10.28
N LEU A 50 -1.27 19.69 -11.02
CA LEU A 50 -1.30 21.14 -11.21
C LEU A 50 -2.03 21.85 -10.08
N THR A 51 -3.15 21.28 -9.64
CA THR A 51 -4.09 21.94 -8.71
C THR A 51 -4.03 21.41 -7.29
N MET A 52 -3.38 20.27 -7.07
CA MET A 52 -3.31 19.54 -5.80
C MET A 52 -4.69 19.24 -5.21
N LYS A 53 -5.68 19.01 -6.08
CA LYS A 53 -7.06 18.66 -5.71
C LYS A 53 -7.41 17.29 -6.30
N PRO A 54 -8.39 16.57 -5.71
CA PRO A 54 -8.93 15.37 -6.33
C PRO A 54 -9.30 15.62 -7.78
N LEU A 55 -8.96 14.68 -8.66
CA LEU A 55 -9.29 14.72 -10.07
C LEU A 55 -10.79 14.84 -10.27
N ARG A 56 -11.17 15.59 -11.29
CA ARG A 56 -12.55 15.80 -11.75
C ARG A 56 -12.69 15.40 -13.22
N PRO A 57 -13.92 15.20 -13.73
CA PRO A 57 -14.11 14.82 -15.11
C PRO A 57 -13.43 15.76 -16.12
N GLU A 58 -13.38 17.06 -15.83
CA GLU A 58 -12.70 18.06 -16.65
C GLU A 58 -11.17 17.91 -16.69
N ASP A 59 -10.56 17.23 -15.72
CA ASP A 59 -9.12 16.97 -15.67
C ASP A 59 -8.72 15.79 -16.58
N VAL A 60 -9.69 14.97 -17.00
CA VAL A 60 -9.47 13.76 -17.82
C VAL A 60 -10.34 13.79 -19.09
N PRO A 61 -10.16 14.80 -19.96
CA PRO A 61 -11.10 15.10 -21.05
C PRO A 61 -11.13 14.07 -22.19
N ASP A 62 -10.09 13.26 -22.32
CA ASP A 62 -9.87 12.28 -23.39
C ASP A 62 -10.25 10.84 -23.01
N ARG A 63 -10.69 10.63 -21.76
CA ARG A 63 -11.23 9.37 -21.25
C ARG A 63 -12.54 9.58 -20.52
N GLN A 64 -13.43 10.40 -21.07
CA GLN A 64 -14.76 10.55 -20.49
C GLN A 64 -15.39 9.18 -20.28
N LEU A 65 -15.88 8.94 -19.07
CA LEU A 65 -16.49 7.66 -18.68
C LEU A 65 -15.54 6.44 -18.71
N GLY A 66 -14.23 6.68 -18.72
CA GLY A 66 -13.17 5.66 -18.72
C GLY A 66 -12.99 4.91 -20.04
N ILE A 67 -13.65 5.31 -21.12
CA ILE A 67 -13.60 4.61 -22.42
C ILE A 67 -12.18 4.68 -22.99
N GLY A 68 -11.63 3.53 -23.42
CA GLY A 68 -10.30 3.42 -24.00
C GLY A 68 -9.16 3.54 -22.99
N GLY A 69 -9.47 3.55 -21.69
CA GLY A 69 -8.48 3.65 -20.62
C GLY A 69 -8.38 2.38 -19.77
N TRP A 70 -7.39 2.35 -18.89
CA TRP A 70 -7.12 1.19 -18.01
C TRP A 70 -8.35 0.75 -17.19
N TRP A 71 -9.16 1.71 -16.75
CA TRP A 71 -10.35 1.48 -15.91
C TRP A 71 -11.62 1.18 -16.71
N GLU A 72 -11.56 1.06 -18.03
CA GLU A 72 -12.74 0.88 -18.88
C GLU A 72 -13.59 -0.31 -18.44
N ASN A 73 -12.94 -1.41 -18.05
CA ASN A 73 -13.62 -2.64 -17.66
C ASN A 73 -13.82 -2.78 -16.15
N ALA A 74 -13.38 -1.80 -15.35
CA ALA A 74 -13.47 -1.89 -13.90
C ALA A 74 -14.92 -2.02 -13.41
N CYS A 75 -15.13 -2.81 -12.35
CA CYS A 75 -16.43 -3.07 -11.74
C CYS A 75 -16.84 -1.97 -10.75
N MET A 76 -17.01 -0.76 -11.29
CA MET A 76 -17.52 0.44 -10.63
C MET A 76 -18.42 1.23 -11.61
N PRO A 77 -19.25 2.18 -11.13
CA PRO A 77 -20.10 2.97 -12.00
C PRO A 77 -19.28 3.77 -13.02
N ARG A 78 -19.84 3.86 -14.22
CA ARG A 78 -19.15 4.33 -15.41
C ARG A 78 -18.64 5.76 -15.27
N GLU A 79 -19.40 6.62 -14.61
CA GLU A 79 -19.09 8.03 -14.36
C GLU A 79 -17.90 8.26 -13.41
N TYR A 80 -17.42 7.23 -12.71
CA TYR A 80 -16.25 7.32 -11.83
C TYR A 80 -14.99 6.67 -12.41
N LYS A 81 -15.08 5.99 -13.56
CA LYS A 81 -13.94 5.25 -14.15
C LYS A 81 -12.75 6.15 -14.49
N ASN A 82 -13.02 7.37 -14.95
CA ASN A 82 -11.98 8.36 -15.22
C ASN A 82 -11.44 9.06 -13.95
N LEU A 83 -12.04 8.80 -12.78
CA LEU A 83 -11.64 9.37 -11.49
C LEU A 83 -11.02 8.32 -10.57
N ALA A 84 -10.89 7.06 -11.02
CA ALA A 84 -10.43 5.93 -10.22
C ALA A 84 -9.11 6.19 -9.49
N MET A 85 -8.21 6.93 -10.15
CA MET A 85 -6.88 7.31 -9.66
C MET A 85 -6.93 8.06 -8.33
N ASN A 86 -8.03 8.75 -8.03
CA ASN A 86 -8.23 9.36 -6.73
C ASN A 86 -8.16 8.32 -5.61
N PHE A 87 -8.70 7.12 -5.80
CA PHE A 87 -8.83 6.14 -4.72
C PHE A 87 -8.17 4.79 -5.01
N GLU A 88 -7.51 4.64 -6.15
CA GLU A 88 -6.94 3.38 -6.60
C GLU A 88 -6.14 2.69 -5.50
N ASN A 89 -5.28 3.39 -4.77
CA ASN A 89 -4.48 2.81 -3.68
C ASN A 89 -4.88 3.29 -2.28
N CYS A 90 -6.13 3.74 -2.10
CA CYS A 90 -6.61 4.35 -0.86
C CYS A 90 -6.31 3.51 0.40
N HIS A 91 -6.62 2.20 0.35
CA HIS A 91 -6.37 1.29 1.48
C HIS A 91 -4.89 1.05 1.69
N GLN A 92 -4.13 0.95 0.60
CA GLN A 92 -2.68 0.76 0.65
C GLN A 92 -1.99 1.92 1.37
N CYS A 93 -2.32 3.15 0.94
CA CYS A 93 -1.81 4.38 1.52
C CYS A 93 -2.21 4.51 2.99
N SER A 94 -3.47 4.22 3.30
CA SER A 94 -4.01 4.29 4.66
C SER A 94 -3.30 3.31 5.61
N GLY A 95 -3.05 2.08 5.15
CA GLY A 95 -2.34 1.06 5.91
C GLY A 95 -0.89 1.41 6.22
N LYS A 96 -0.13 1.76 5.17
CA LYS A 96 1.27 2.21 5.28
C LYS A 96 1.38 3.43 6.20
N TYR A 97 0.51 4.42 6.03
CA TYR A 97 0.52 5.62 6.86
C TYR A 97 0.16 5.33 8.32
N LEU A 98 -0.84 4.47 8.57
CA LEU A 98 -1.20 4.03 9.92
C LEU A 98 -0.01 3.32 10.62
N ASP A 99 0.71 2.47 9.89
CA ASP A 99 1.92 1.80 10.38
C ASP A 99 2.99 2.80 10.87
N GLY A 100 3.23 3.85 10.08
CA GLY A 100 4.14 4.94 10.44
C GLY A 100 3.64 5.82 11.59
N LEU A 101 2.33 6.09 11.67
CA LEU A 101 1.73 6.84 12.77
C LEU A 101 1.85 6.12 14.11
N VAL A 102 1.75 4.78 14.12
CA VAL A 102 1.95 4.00 15.34
C VAL A 102 3.38 4.17 15.87
N ASP A 103 4.38 4.08 14.99
CA ASP A 103 5.78 4.31 15.38
C ASP A 103 6.03 5.75 15.82
N LYS A 104 5.45 6.71 15.10
CA LYS A 104 5.53 8.13 15.45
C LYS A 104 4.98 8.39 16.84
N TYR A 105 3.80 7.85 17.17
CA TYR A 105 3.22 8.03 18.50
C TYR A 105 4.04 7.33 19.57
N ALA A 106 4.58 6.13 19.28
CA ALA A 106 5.46 5.43 20.23
C ALA A 106 6.70 6.26 20.60
N VAL A 107 7.27 7.01 19.64
CA VAL A 107 8.44 7.89 19.85
C VAL A 107 8.07 9.22 20.49
N THR A 108 6.99 9.86 20.02
CA THR A 108 6.69 11.27 20.34
C THR A 108 5.68 11.44 21.46
N ARG A 109 4.78 10.47 21.66
CA ARG A 109 3.60 10.56 22.52
C ARG A 109 2.71 11.78 22.24
N ASP A 110 2.73 12.29 21.01
CA ASP A 110 1.89 13.43 20.59
C ASP A 110 0.44 12.97 20.33
N GLU A 111 -0.49 13.45 21.14
CA GLU A 111 -1.93 13.14 21.03
C GLU A 111 -2.52 13.47 19.65
N LYS A 112 -1.96 14.45 18.93
CA LYS A 112 -2.41 14.76 17.57
C LYS A 112 -2.11 13.62 16.60
N VAL A 113 -0.99 12.93 16.79
CA VAL A 113 -0.61 11.74 16.02
C VAL A 113 -1.56 10.58 16.31
N LEU A 114 -1.91 10.37 17.59
CA LEU A 114 -2.93 9.38 17.96
C LEU A 114 -4.28 9.71 17.31
N GLY A 115 -4.66 10.99 17.28
CA GLY A 115 -5.87 11.45 16.60
C GLY A 115 -5.89 11.11 15.11
N TYR A 116 -4.76 11.25 14.41
CA TYR A 116 -4.64 10.84 13.00
C TYR A 116 -4.77 9.33 12.81
N ALA A 117 -4.14 8.53 13.67
CA ALA A 117 -4.23 7.08 13.62
C ALA A 117 -5.65 6.59 13.86
N LYS A 118 -6.32 7.13 14.89
CA LYS A 118 -7.74 6.89 15.18
C LYS A 118 -8.61 7.23 13.99
N LYS A 119 -8.40 8.39 13.35
CA LYS A 119 -9.20 8.79 12.18
C LYS A 119 -9.15 7.74 11.06
N ILE A 120 -7.98 7.17 10.76
CA ILE A 120 -7.86 6.09 9.76
C ILE A 120 -8.64 4.87 10.21
N VAL A 121 -8.42 4.40 11.45
CA VAL A 121 -9.08 3.21 12.00
C VAL A 121 -10.61 3.33 11.97
N HIS A 122 -11.15 4.46 12.45
CA HIS A 122 -12.60 4.70 12.49
C HIS A 122 -13.19 4.87 11.08
N THR A 123 -12.47 5.51 10.15
CA THR A 123 -12.94 5.63 8.75
C THR A 123 -12.97 4.27 8.05
N THR A 124 -11.93 3.45 8.22
CA THR A 124 -11.90 2.08 7.67
C THR A 124 -12.99 1.22 8.29
N HIS A 125 -13.21 1.32 9.60
CA HIS A 125 -14.31 0.64 10.29
C HIS A 125 -15.67 1.08 9.74
N GLN A 126 -15.89 2.38 9.51
CA GLN A 126 -17.12 2.90 8.90
C GLN A 126 -17.33 2.34 7.48
N LEU A 127 -16.28 2.26 6.67
CA LEU A 127 -16.35 1.71 5.31
C LEU A 127 -16.72 0.23 5.35
N TRP A 128 -16.04 -0.54 6.20
CA TRP A 128 -16.33 -1.97 6.42
C TRP A 128 -17.76 -2.20 6.92
N GLU A 129 -18.23 -1.44 7.92
CA GLU A 129 -19.60 -1.52 8.43
C GLU A 129 -20.65 -1.16 7.36
N THR A 130 -20.34 -0.17 6.53
CA THR A 130 -21.23 0.23 5.43
C THR A 130 -21.30 -0.90 4.40
N ALA A 131 -20.16 -1.42 3.95
CA ALA A 131 -20.08 -2.54 3.03
C ALA A 131 -20.82 -3.78 3.57
N ALA A 132 -20.64 -4.10 4.85
CA ALA A 132 -21.31 -5.22 5.51
C ALA A 132 -22.85 -5.10 5.46
N LYS A 133 -23.39 -3.89 5.54
CA LYS A 133 -24.84 -3.62 5.56
C LYS A 133 -25.45 -3.46 4.18
N THR A 134 -24.72 -2.88 3.24
CA THR A 134 -25.30 -2.38 1.99
C THR A 134 -24.73 -3.06 0.74
N HIS A 135 -23.56 -3.69 0.82
CA HIS A 135 -22.92 -4.30 -0.34
C HIS A 135 -23.32 -5.76 -0.49
N ARG A 136 -23.48 -6.23 -1.74
CA ARG A 136 -23.87 -7.62 -2.04
C ARG A 136 -22.87 -8.68 -1.59
N TYR A 137 -21.60 -8.31 -1.39
CA TYR A 137 -20.56 -9.20 -0.88
C TYR A 137 -20.51 -9.29 0.66
N GLY A 138 -21.32 -8.47 1.35
CA GLY A 138 -21.54 -8.60 2.78
C GLY A 138 -20.32 -8.33 3.65
N LYS A 139 -20.36 -8.88 4.87
CA LYS A 139 -19.36 -8.63 5.92
C LYS A 139 -18.00 -9.20 5.53
N GLY A 140 -16.94 -8.43 5.79
CA GLY A 140 -15.57 -8.80 5.45
C GLY A 140 -15.13 -8.36 4.05
N TRP A 141 -16.06 -7.90 3.21
CA TRP A 141 -15.74 -7.17 1.99
C TRP A 141 -15.22 -5.76 2.30
N LEU A 142 -14.08 -5.41 1.70
CA LEU A 142 -13.45 -4.10 1.78
C LEU A 142 -13.25 -3.59 0.34
N PRO A 143 -14.23 -2.85 -0.21
CA PRO A 143 -14.16 -2.35 -1.58
C PRO A 143 -13.14 -1.23 -1.73
N LYS A 144 -12.58 -1.08 -2.92
CA LYS A 144 -11.95 0.16 -3.35
C LYS A 144 -13.00 1.28 -3.44
N PRO A 145 -12.88 2.37 -2.68
CA PRO A 145 -13.91 3.40 -2.63
C PRO A 145 -13.75 4.41 -3.78
N TYR A 146 -13.77 3.95 -5.04
CA TYR A 146 -13.50 4.80 -6.23
C TYR A 146 -14.37 6.06 -6.34
N ALA A 147 -15.55 6.02 -5.72
CA ALA A 147 -16.48 7.13 -5.67
C ALA A 147 -16.69 7.70 -4.24
N GLY A 148 -15.74 7.43 -3.33
CA GLY A 148 -15.83 7.78 -1.92
C GLY A 148 -16.86 6.95 -1.14
N MET A 149 -17.19 7.41 0.07
CA MET A 149 -18.05 6.68 1.02
C MET A 149 -19.53 6.57 0.62
N ASN A 150 -19.99 7.40 -0.32
CA ASN A 150 -21.41 7.51 -0.64
C ASN A 150 -21.92 6.42 -1.59
N LEU A 151 -21.02 5.74 -2.31
CA LEU A 151 -21.36 4.76 -3.33
C LEU A 151 -20.72 3.39 -3.09
N ILE A 152 -20.41 3.09 -1.83
CA ILE A 152 -19.93 1.77 -1.40
C ILE A 152 -20.76 0.60 -1.95
N PRO A 153 -22.11 0.64 -2.02
CA PRO A 153 -22.92 -0.43 -2.61
C PRO A 153 -22.58 -0.80 -4.06
N GLU A 154 -22.00 0.14 -4.82
CA GLU A 154 -21.67 -0.03 -6.24
C GLU A 154 -20.20 -0.40 -6.48
N MET A 155 -19.37 -0.44 -5.42
CA MET A 155 -17.93 -0.70 -5.52
C MET A 155 -17.65 -2.20 -5.46
N CYS A 156 -17.52 -2.84 -6.63
CA CYS A 156 -17.40 -4.29 -6.75
C CYS A 156 -15.95 -4.77 -6.98
N GLU A 157 -14.96 -3.91 -6.79
CA GLU A 157 -13.55 -4.27 -6.93
C GLU A 157 -12.77 -4.19 -5.62
N THR A 158 -11.81 -5.10 -5.50
CA THR A 158 -10.74 -5.05 -4.52
C THR A 158 -9.55 -5.84 -5.02
N SER A 159 -8.39 -5.65 -4.39
CA SER A 159 -7.15 -6.36 -4.68
C SER A 159 -6.43 -6.73 -3.39
N VAL A 160 -5.62 -7.80 -3.45
CA VAL A 160 -4.99 -8.36 -2.25
C VAL A 160 -3.89 -7.47 -1.68
N ASP A 161 -3.17 -6.73 -2.52
CA ASP A 161 -2.17 -5.76 -2.10
C ASP A 161 -2.75 -4.60 -1.27
N GLN A 162 -3.99 -4.21 -1.56
CA GLN A 162 -4.69 -3.18 -0.79
C GLN A 162 -5.26 -3.70 0.51
N TYR A 163 -5.82 -4.91 0.47
CA TYR A 163 -6.20 -5.64 1.68
C TYR A 163 -5.00 -5.84 2.61
N SER A 164 -3.83 -6.18 2.07
CA SER A 164 -2.68 -6.52 2.90
C SER A 164 -2.15 -5.33 3.69
N ASP A 165 -1.82 -4.23 3.02
CA ASP A 165 -1.24 -3.06 3.69
C ASP A 165 -2.20 -2.46 4.73
N ILE A 166 -3.51 -2.39 4.47
CA ILE A 166 -4.48 -1.92 5.48
C ILE A 166 -4.60 -2.90 6.65
N THR A 167 -4.65 -4.21 6.41
CA THR A 167 -4.66 -5.22 7.48
C THR A 167 -3.41 -5.07 8.36
N PHE A 168 -2.23 -4.88 7.77
CA PHE A 168 -0.97 -4.71 8.50
C PHE A 168 -0.97 -3.49 9.42
N GLY A 169 -1.43 -2.34 8.91
CA GLY A 169 -1.57 -1.11 9.69
C GLY A 169 -2.58 -1.27 10.84
N LEU A 170 -3.73 -1.87 10.55
CA LEU A 170 -4.79 -2.12 11.54
C LEU A 170 -4.34 -3.08 12.64
N GLU A 171 -3.62 -4.15 12.30
CA GLU A 171 -3.10 -5.11 13.29
C GLU A 171 -2.02 -4.50 14.18
N LYS A 172 -1.14 -3.66 13.62
CA LYS A 172 -0.17 -2.94 14.44
C LYS A 172 -0.86 -1.97 15.40
N TYR A 173 -1.82 -1.19 14.91
CA TYR A 173 -2.63 -0.31 15.76
C TYR A 173 -3.38 -1.09 16.84
N TYR A 174 -4.02 -2.20 16.47
CA TYR A 174 -4.70 -3.12 17.38
C TYR A 174 -3.79 -3.55 18.54
N ASN A 175 -2.55 -3.95 18.23
CA ASN A 175 -1.62 -4.41 19.25
C ASN A 175 -1.10 -3.30 20.16
N GLU A 176 -0.79 -2.14 19.59
CA GLU A 176 0.02 -1.13 20.28
C GLU A 176 -0.79 0.02 20.88
N LEU A 177 -1.85 0.48 20.20
CA LEU A 177 -2.53 1.74 20.54
C LEU A 177 -4.03 1.60 20.83
N ALA A 178 -4.68 0.58 20.28
CA ALA A 178 -6.12 0.42 20.36
C ALA A 178 -6.60 0.29 21.81
N ASP A 179 -7.63 1.06 22.14
CA ASP A 179 -8.38 0.88 23.39
C ASP A 179 -9.27 -0.37 23.34
N ARG A 180 -9.99 -0.64 24.43
CA ARG A 180 -10.83 -1.85 24.53
C ARG A 180 -11.93 -1.90 23.46
N GLN A 181 -12.55 -0.76 23.15
CA GLN A 181 -13.63 -0.70 22.17
C GLN A 181 -13.07 -0.87 20.75
N GLU A 182 -11.95 -0.19 20.47
CA GLU A 182 -11.24 -0.30 19.20
C GLU A 182 -10.75 -1.73 18.96
N ARG A 183 -10.19 -2.39 19.98
CA ARG A 183 -9.81 -3.81 19.89
C ARG A 183 -10.98 -4.71 19.53
N ALA A 184 -12.15 -4.48 20.10
CA ALA A 184 -13.31 -5.32 19.84
C ALA A 184 -13.73 -5.28 18.36
N PHE A 185 -13.92 -4.09 17.78
CA PHE A 185 -14.33 -4.01 16.37
C PHE A 185 -13.19 -4.35 15.42
N LEU A 186 -11.92 -4.05 15.76
CA LEU A 186 -10.78 -4.43 14.93
C LEU A 186 -10.63 -5.95 14.84
N ALA A 187 -10.79 -6.67 15.96
CA ALA A 187 -10.77 -8.12 15.95
C ALA A 187 -11.91 -8.69 15.08
N GLU A 188 -13.11 -8.13 15.19
CA GLU A 188 -14.26 -8.52 14.37
C GLU A 188 -14.01 -8.28 12.88
N MET A 189 -13.47 -7.12 12.51
CA MET A 189 -13.15 -6.76 11.14
C MET A 189 -12.07 -7.69 10.57
N LEU A 190 -10.96 -7.90 11.29
CA LEU A 190 -9.85 -8.77 10.86
C LEU A 190 -10.30 -10.23 10.68
N LEU A 191 -11.13 -10.75 11.60
CA LEU A 191 -11.72 -12.08 11.46
C LEU A 191 -12.64 -12.17 10.23
N SER A 192 -13.43 -11.12 9.97
CA SER A 192 -14.32 -11.11 8.82
C SER A 192 -13.56 -11.03 7.49
N PHE A 193 -12.39 -10.41 7.43
CA PHE A 193 -11.55 -10.44 6.23
C PHE A 193 -11.12 -11.89 5.90
N ALA A 194 -10.69 -12.66 6.91
CA ALA A 194 -10.32 -14.06 6.72
C ALA A 194 -11.53 -14.92 6.30
N ASP A 195 -12.68 -14.73 6.96
CA ASP A 195 -13.92 -15.41 6.62
C ASP A 195 -14.35 -15.13 5.18
N TRP A 196 -14.29 -13.86 4.77
CA TRP A 196 -14.70 -13.45 3.43
C TRP A 196 -13.86 -14.12 2.34
N TRP A 197 -12.54 -14.11 2.47
CA TRP A 197 -11.65 -14.73 1.48
C TRP A 197 -11.85 -16.25 1.37
N LEU A 198 -12.12 -16.93 2.49
CA LEU A 198 -12.46 -18.35 2.51
C LEU A 198 -13.80 -18.62 1.81
N ASP A 199 -14.82 -17.86 2.18
CA ASP A 199 -16.20 -18.05 1.68
C ASP A 199 -16.32 -17.69 0.19
N HIS A 200 -15.41 -16.85 -0.33
CA HIS A 200 -15.36 -16.42 -1.73
C HIS A 200 -14.25 -17.13 -2.54
N ASN A 201 -13.68 -18.21 -2.00
CA ASN A 201 -12.68 -19.04 -2.68
C ASN A 201 -11.50 -18.21 -3.25
N TYR A 202 -11.05 -17.22 -2.50
CA TYR A 202 -9.93 -16.34 -2.88
C TYR A 202 -10.17 -15.54 -4.16
N THR A 203 -11.43 -15.31 -4.55
CA THR A 203 -11.78 -14.62 -5.80
C THR A 203 -12.32 -13.22 -5.61
N THR A 204 -11.94 -12.32 -6.51
CA THR A 204 -12.58 -11.01 -6.65
C THR A 204 -12.77 -10.67 -8.12
N SER A 205 -13.61 -9.67 -8.40
CA SER A 205 -13.57 -9.00 -9.68
C SER A 205 -12.51 -7.90 -9.66
N PHE A 206 -11.73 -7.83 -10.74
CA PHE A 206 -10.68 -6.85 -10.95
C PHE A 206 -10.56 -6.56 -12.45
N MET A 207 -10.73 -5.30 -12.84
CA MET A 207 -10.72 -4.85 -14.25
C MET A 207 -11.71 -5.61 -15.13
N GLY A 208 -12.87 -5.98 -14.58
CA GLY A 208 -13.89 -6.73 -15.32
C GLY A 208 -13.58 -8.21 -15.51
N THR A 209 -12.51 -8.71 -14.91
CA THR A 209 -12.15 -10.13 -14.91
C THR A 209 -12.27 -10.72 -13.51
N THR A 210 -12.47 -12.03 -13.42
CA THR A 210 -12.37 -12.75 -12.15
C THR A 210 -10.92 -13.14 -11.91
N VAL A 211 -10.37 -12.77 -10.76
CA VAL A 211 -9.00 -13.12 -10.35
C VAL A 211 -9.05 -14.12 -9.21
N TRP A 212 -8.31 -15.23 -9.34
CA TRP A 212 -8.08 -16.22 -8.29
C TRP A 212 -6.74 -15.94 -7.61
N TRP A 213 -6.80 -15.15 -6.53
CA TRP A 213 -5.60 -14.58 -5.93
C TRP A 213 -4.65 -15.63 -5.34
N ASP A 214 -5.18 -16.77 -4.90
CA ASP A 214 -4.41 -17.92 -4.39
C ASP A 214 -3.50 -18.59 -5.44
N ARG A 215 -3.66 -18.23 -6.73
CA ARG A 215 -3.00 -18.91 -7.86
C ARG A 215 -2.06 -18.03 -8.67
N VAL A 216 -2.10 -16.72 -8.47
CA VAL A 216 -1.49 -15.77 -9.40
C VAL A 216 -0.23 -15.10 -8.88
N HIS A 217 -0.05 -15.00 -7.55
CA HIS A 217 1.09 -14.27 -7.01
C HIS A 217 1.45 -14.69 -5.58
N THR A 218 2.76 -14.80 -5.33
CA THR A 218 3.36 -14.98 -4.01
C THR A 218 2.97 -13.90 -2.99
N LEU A 219 2.69 -12.67 -3.42
CA LEU A 219 2.18 -11.61 -2.53
C LEU A 219 0.86 -12.03 -1.90
N ALA A 220 -0.06 -12.59 -2.67
CA ALA A 220 -1.40 -12.91 -2.20
C ALA A 220 -1.36 -14.14 -1.30
N GLN A 221 -0.58 -15.14 -1.70
CA GLN A 221 -0.34 -16.33 -0.90
C GLN A 221 0.28 -15.98 0.46
N SER A 222 1.34 -15.16 0.49
CA SER A 222 1.97 -14.73 1.75
C SER A 222 1.01 -13.94 2.64
N TYR A 223 0.20 -13.05 2.06
CA TYR A 223 -0.86 -12.34 2.79
C TYR A 223 -1.89 -13.31 3.37
N PHE A 224 -2.39 -14.29 2.61
CA PHE A 224 -3.37 -15.24 3.13
C PHE A 224 -2.80 -16.11 4.25
N LEU A 225 -1.54 -16.56 4.14
CA LEU A 225 -0.85 -17.24 5.25
C LEU A 225 -0.83 -16.37 6.52
N TYR A 226 -0.52 -15.09 6.39
CA TYR A 226 -0.56 -14.15 7.50
C TYR A 226 -1.96 -13.95 8.05
N LEU A 227 -2.93 -13.67 7.18
CA LEU A 227 -4.31 -13.40 7.55
C LEU A 227 -4.93 -14.56 8.32
N PHE A 228 -4.64 -15.80 7.92
CA PHE A 228 -5.14 -16.99 8.61
C PHE A 228 -4.44 -17.25 9.94
N GLN A 229 -3.13 -17.01 10.05
CA GLN A 229 -2.45 -17.07 11.34
C GLN A 229 -2.96 -15.99 12.30
N LEU A 230 -3.21 -14.77 11.80
CA LEU A 230 -3.82 -13.69 12.56
C LEU A 230 -5.24 -14.04 13.01
N ALA A 231 -6.09 -14.52 12.10
CA ALA A 231 -7.45 -14.91 12.43
C ALA A 231 -7.48 -16.06 13.46
N TYR A 232 -6.58 -17.05 13.32
CA TYR A 232 -6.44 -18.15 14.27
C TYR A 232 -5.97 -17.67 15.65
N SER A 233 -5.03 -16.72 15.72
CA SER A 233 -4.57 -16.17 17.00
C SER A 233 -5.63 -15.32 17.70
N LEU A 234 -6.49 -14.64 16.94
CA LEU A 234 -7.63 -13.87 17.47
C LEU A 234 -8.80 -14.77 17.91
N ALA A 235 -9.11 -15.80 17.13
CA ALA A 235 -10.18 -16.76 17.42
C ALA A 235 -9.85 -18.14 16.83
N PRO A 236 -9.30 -19.08 17.63
CA PRO A 236 -8.90 -20.39 17.15
C PRO A 236 -10.08 -21.17 16.54
N ARG A 237 -10.06 -21.36 15.22
CA ARG A 237 -11.06 -22.13 14.47
C ARG A 237 -10.37 -23.01 13.44
N LYS A 238 -10.83 -24.26 13.30
CA LYS A 238 -10.26 -25.24 12.37
C LYS A 238 -10.17 -24.71 10.94
N LYS A 239 -11.19 -23.98 10.47
CA LYS A 239 -11.23 -23.43 9.10
C LYS A 239 -10.05 -22.50 8.76
N TYR A 240 -9.48 -21.79 9.75
CA TYR A 240 -8.32 -20.93 9.51
C TYR A 240 -7.03 -21.76 9.35
N LEU A 241 -6.90 -22.85 10.12
CA LEU A 241 -5.79 -23.80 9.92
C LEU A 241 -5.94 -24.50 8.56
N ASP A 242 -7.15 -24.93 8.20
CA ASP A 242 -7.41 -25.55 6.90
C ASP A 242 -7.09 -24.59 5.74
N GLY A 243 -7.46 -23.30 5.87
CA GLY A 243 -7.09 -22.24 4.91
C GLY A 243 -5.58 -22.01 4.85
N PHE A 244 -4.91 -21.98 6.00
CA PHE A 244 -3.45 -21.87 6.08
C PHE A 244 -2.77 -23.04 5.36
N ASP A 245 -3.14 -24.29 5.70
CA ASP A 245 -2.56 -25.50 5.13
C ASP A 245 -2.80 -25.57 3.62
N TYR A 246 -3.99 -25.16 3.16
CA TYR A 246 -4.31 -25.06 1.73
C TYR A 246 -3.34 -24.13 1.00
N ILE A 247 -3.17 -22.89 1.47
CA ILE A 247 -2.27 -21.92 0.83
C ILE A 247 -0.81 -22.36 0.97
N PHE A 248 -0.41 -22.86 2.13
CA PHE A 248 0.97 -23.26 2.42
C PHE A 248 1.42 -24.38 1.48
N SER A 249 0.58 -25.40 1.28
CA SER A 249 0.86 -26.53 0.37
C SER A 249 1.11 -26.13 -1.10
N ARG A 250 0.64 -24.94 -1.50
CA ARG A 250 0.78 -24.41 -2.87
C ARG A 250 1.95 -23.45 -2.99
N ALA A 251 2.21 -22.66 -1.95
CA ALA A 251 3.09 -21.51 -2.01
C ALA A 251 4.48 -21.76 -1.40
N GLU A 252 4.63 -22.76 -0.51
CA GLU A 252 5.85 -22.96 0.29
C GLU A 252 7.12 -22.93 -0.55
N LYS A 253 7.13 -23.68 -1.66
CA LYS A 253 8.29 -23.79 -2.54
C LYS A 253 8.61 -22.48 -3.26
N GLU A 254 7.60 -21.77 -3.76
CA GLU A 254 7.81 -20.51 -4.51
C GLU A 254 8.22 -19.38 -3.58
N LEU A 255 7.70 -19.35 -2.35
CA LEU A 255 8.00 -18.29 -1.38
C LEU A 255 9.45 -18.28 -0.89
N VAL A 256 10.19 -19.38 -1.03
CA VAL A 256 11.59 -19.51 -0.57
C VAL A 256 12.61 -19.44 -1.71
N THR A 257 12.18 -19.19 -2.94
CA THR A 257 13.08 -19.09 -4.10
C THR A 257 13.21 -17.67 -4.60
N ARG A 258 14.34 -17.40 -5.25
CA ARG A 258 14.53 -16.13 -5.97
C ARG A 258 13.51 -16.04 -7.11
N GLU A 259 13.27 -17.12 -7.84
CA GLU A 259 12.31 -17.14 -8.95
C GLU A 259 10.90 -16.74 -8.51
N GLY A 260 10.43 -17.20 -7.35
CA GLY A 260 9.14 -16.80 -6.81
C GLY A 260 9.10 -15.33 -6.35
N ALA A 261 10.25 -14.75 -5.99
CA ALA A 261 10.36 -13.32 -5.71
C ALA A 261 10.18 -12.43 -6.95
N TYR A 262 10.61 -12.90 -8.13
CA TYR A 262 10.52 -12.17 -9.40
C TYR A 262 9.24 -12.48 -10.19
N ASN A 263 8.37 -13.39 -9.71
CA ASN A 263 7.11 -13.77 -10.34
C ASN A 263 7.20 -13.90 -11.88
N GLY A 264 8.18 -14.65 -12.37
CA GLY A 264 8.33 -14.96 -13.79
C GLY A 264 9.05 -13.91 -14.66
N GLU A 265 9.49 -12.76 -14.13
CA GLU A 265 10.60 -11.89 -14.62
C GLU A 265 10.56 -10.45 -14.05
N ASN A 266 9.42 -10.02 -13.48
CA ASN A 266 9.19 -8.63 -13.07
C ASN A 266 9.12 -8.46 -11.55
N PHE A 267 10.19 -7.90 -10.98
CA PHE A 267 10.20 -7.54 -9.56
C PHE A 267 9.62 -6.13 -9.33
N ASN A 268 8.54 -6.03 -8.56
CA ASN A 268 7.97 -4.76 -8.12
C ASN A 268 8.02 -4.67 -6.59
N PRO A 269 8.85 -3.77 -6.00
CA PRO A 269 8.93 -3.55 -4.56
C PRO A 269 7.59 -3.27 -3.87
N ASN A 270 6.62 -2.64 -4.55
CA ASN A 270 5.32 -2.35 -3.96
C ASN A 270 4.56 -3.65 -3.61
N THR A 271 4.62 -4.65 -4.49
CA THR A 271 3.90 -5.90 -4.32
C THR A 271 4.76 -6.99 -3.70
N SER A 272 5.99 -7.19 -4.16
CA SER A 272 6.90 -8.22 -3.64
C SER A 272 7.32 -7.94 -2.19
N GLY A 273 7.35 -6.68 -1.76
CA GLY A 273 7.65 -6.32 -0.38
C GLY A 273 6.62 -6.79 0.65
N ILE A 274 5.36 -7.00 0.24
CA ILE A 274 4.29 -7.56 1.09
C ILE A 274 4.70 -8.94 1.64
N VAL A 275 5.45 -9.74 0.87
CA VAL A 275 5.93 -11.05 1.31
C VAL A 275 6.83 -10.90 2.53
N ILE A 276 7.77 -9.95 2.50
CA ILE A 276 8.69 -9.69 3.62
C ILE A 276 7.91 -9.33 4.87
N GLU A 277 6.95 -8.41 4.74
CA GLU A 277 6.16 -7.96 5.87
C GLU A 277 5.26 -9.07 6.43
N ALA A 278 4.52 -9.77 5.58
CA ALA A 278 3.67 -10.89 5.98
C ALA A 278 4.47 -11.95 6.75
N MET A 279 5.64 -12.35 6.22
CA MET A 279 6.52 -13.34 6.87
C MET A 279 7.08 -12.82 8.21
N SER A 280 7.45 -11.54 8.29
CA SER A 280 7.93 -10.94 9.54
C SER A 280 6.87 -10.99 10.64
N ARG A 281 5.60 -10.78 10.27
CA ARG A 281 4.46 -10.80 11.19
C ARG A 281 4.01 -12.23 11.54
N ILE A 282 3.99 -13.15 10.57
CA ILE A 282 3.74 -14.58 10.83
C ILE A 282 4.72 -15.11 11.88
N ALA A 283 6.01 -14.80 11.77
CA ALA A 283 6.99 -15.29 12.72
C ALA A 283 6.82 -14.74 14.15
N LYS A 284 6.16 -13.58 14.31
CA LYS A 284 5.76 -13.04 15.63
C LYS A 284 4.55 -13.78 16.20
N ILE A 285 3.56 -14.07 15.35
CA ILE A 285 2.31 -14.75 15.74
C ILE A 285 2.55 -16.24 16.01
N ASN A 286 3.32 -16.90 15.14
CA ASN A 286 3.63 -18.31 15.20
C ASN A 286 5.15 -18.56 15.09
N PRO A 287 5.86 -18.58 16.23
CA PRO A 287 7.31 -18.77 16.25
C PRO A 287 7.80 -20.10 15.67
N SER A 288 6.95 -21.13 15.51
CA SER A 288 7.37 -22.40 14.90
C SER A 288 7.69 -22.25 13.41
N LEU A 289 7.13 -21.22 12.76
CA LEU A 289 7.37 -20.91 11.34
C LEU A 289 8.56 -19.97 11.12
N LYS A 290 9.29 -19.60 12.19
CA LYS A 290 10.37 -18.60 12.11
C LYS A 290 11.44 -18.94 11.07
N VAL A 291 11.83 -20.21 10.97
CA VAL A 291 12.85 -20.66 9.98
C VAL A 291 12.34 -20.48 8.55
N PHE A 292 11.10 -20.92 8.28
CA PHE A 292 10.46 -20.72 6.98
C PHE A 292 10.37 -19.23 6.62
N CYS A 293 9.84 -18.41 7.54
CA CYS A 293 9.71 -16.96 7.34
C CYS A 293 11.06 -16.29 7.07
N HIS A 294 12.12 -16.72 7.78
CA HIS A 294 13.47 -16.22 7.54
C HIS A 294 13.96 -16.55 6.13
N ASN A 295 13.78 -17.79 5.67
CA ASN A 295 14.19 -18.19 4.32
C ASN A 295 13.45 -17.39 3.24
N CYS A 296 12.14 -17.15 3.40
CA CYS A 296 11.38 -16.28 2.52
C CYS A 296 11.94 -14.86 2.48
N ILE A 297 12.15 -14.24 3.64
CA ILE A 297 12.66 -12.86 3.71
C ILE A 297 14.05 -12.76 3.06
N GLN A 298 14.94 -13.72 3.33
CA GLN A 298 16.28 -13.76 2.74
C GLN A 298 16.26 -13.91 1.21
N ALA A 299 15.31 -14.67 0.66
CA ALA A 299 15.16 -14.81 -0.79
C ALA A 299 14.75 -13.48 -1.48
N TYR A 300 14.02 -12.61 -0.78
CA TYR A 300 13.46 -11.38 -1.34
C TYR A 300 14.37 -10.14 -1.15
N ILE A 301 15.20 -10.09 -0.09
CA ILE A 301 16.07 -8.94 0.21
C ILE A 301 16.97 -8.52 -0.98
N PRO A 302 17.70 -9.44 -1.65
CA PRO A 302 18.59 -9.04 -2.75
C PRO A 302 17.84 -8.37 -3.90
N ALA A 303 16.65 -8.89 -4.25
CA ALA A 303 15.81 -8.35 -5.31
C ALA A 303 15.24 -6.97 -4.94
N MET A 304 14.82 -6.79 -3.68
CA MET A 304 14.38 -5.49 -3.14
C MET A 304 15.48 -4.42 -3.25
N ILE A 305 16.71 -4.76 -2.83
CA ILE A 305 17.86 -3.84 -2.89
C ILE A 305 18.23 -3.54 -4.35
N GLU A 306 18.25 -4.56 -5.21
CA GLU A 306 18.50 -4.37 -6.64
C GLU A 306 17.50 -3.39 -7.27
N ALA A 307 16.21 -3.57 -7.01
CA ALA A 307 15.15 -2.69 -7.50
C ALA A 307 15.26 -1.26 -6.93
N GLY A 308 15.56 -1.13 -5.63
CA GLY A 308 15.77 0.18 -5.00
C GLY A 308 16.98 0.92 -5.59
N ASN A 309 18.09 0.22 -5.83
CA ASN A 309 19.30 0.80 -6.42
C ASN A 309 19.08 1.28 -7.86
N ARG A 310 18.29 0.54 -8.65
CA ARG A 310 17.89 0.97 -10.00
C ARG A 310 17.06 2.25 -9.97
N GLY A 311 16.31 2.50 -8.88
CA GLY A 311 15.50 3.71 -8.69
C GLY A 311 14.26 3.80 -9.59
N ALA A 312 14.07 2.83 -10.49
CA ALA A 312 12.92 2.58 -11.35
C ALA A 312 12.82 1.06 -11.54
N ALA A 313 11.62 0.53 -11.81
CA ALA A 313 11.48 -0.91 -12.05
C ALA A 313 12.32 -1.32 -13.27
N GLY A 314 12.86 -2.54 -13.20
CA GLY A 314 13.91 -3.04 -14.09
C GLY A 314 13.56 -3.17 -15.56
N ASN A 315 12.40 -2.66 -16.00
CA ASN A 315 11.90 -2.73 -17.35
C ASN A 315 11.63 -1.32 -17.87
N ASP A 316 11.86 -1.11 -19.17
CA ASP A 316 11.48 0.12 -19.90
C ASP A 316 9.97 0.47 -19.77
N LEU A 317 9.17 -0.50 -19.30
CA LEU A 317 7.73 -0.42 -19.09
C LEU A 317 7.29 0.34 -17.84
N ASP A 318 8.19 0.52 -16.86
CA ASP A 318 7.77 0.85 -15.50
C ASP A 318 8.61 1.96 -14.81
N PRO A 319 8.92 3.09 -15.49
CA PRO A 319 9.49 4.27 -14.83
C PRO A 319 8.44 5.05 -14.00
N ILE A 320 7.38 4.37 -13.56
CA ILE A 320 6.15 4.92 -12.98
C ILE A 320 6.27 5.06 -11.44
N PHE A 321 7.22 4.42 -10.76
CA PHE A 321 7.28 4.55 -9.29
C PHE A 321 8.70 4.77 -8.78
N ASN A 322 8.86 5.62 -7.77
CA ASN A 322 10.09 5.70 -6.99
C ASN A 322 10.17 4.46 -6.09
N LEU A 323 10.77 3.43 -6.66
CA LEU A 323 10.94 2.14 -6.00
C LEU A 323 11.74 2.20 -4.71
N ARG A 324 12.56 3.24 -4.50
CA ARG A 324 13.40 3.37 -3.31
C ARG A 324 12.58 3.45 -2.04
N LEU A 325 11.46 4.17 -2.07
CA LEU A 325 10.67 4.40 -0.85
C LEU A 325 9.86 3.16 -0.46
N PHE A 326 9.30 2.44 -1.44
CA PHE A 326 8.74 1.11 -1.19
C PHE A 326 9.81 0.16 -0.66
N THR A 327 10.99 0.14 -1.28
CA THR A 327 12.11 -0.67 -0.81
C THR A 327 12.48 -0.35 0.63
N ALA A 328 12.65 0.94 0.97
CA ALA A 328 13.01 1.35 2.32
C ALA A 328 11.97 0.90 3.35
N LYS A 329 10.67 1.02 3.03
CA LYS A 329 9.58 0.55 3.90
C LYS A 329 9.67 -0.94 4.16
N TYR A 330 9.79 -1.78 3.13
CA TYR A 330 9.82 -3.23 3.35
C TYR A 330 11.15 -3.73 3.93
N LEU A 331 12.27 -3.04 3.67
CA LEU A 331 13.54 -3.30 4.37
C LEU A 331 13.44 -3.00 5.87
N SER A 332 12.56 -2.11 6.30
CA SER A 332 12.32 -1.85 7.73
C SER A 332 11.76 -3.09 8.45
N HIS A 333 10.81 -3.79 7.83
CA HIS A 333 10.27 -5.05 8.35
C HIS A 333 11.30 -6.19 8.29
N ALA A 334 12.08 -6.26 7.21
CA ALA A 334 13.20 -7.19 7.13
C ALA A 334 14.23 -6.97 8.25
N HIS A 335 14.63 -5.72 8.50
CA HIS A 335 15.53 -5.38 9.60
C HIS A 335 14.90 -5.67 10.96
N GLU A 336 13.61 -5.39 11.15
CA GLU A 336 12.93 -5.68 12.41
C GLU A 336 13.00 -7.18 12.75
N PHE A 337 12.88 -8.03 11.74
CA PHE A 337 12.94 -9.47 11.89
C PHE A 337 14.36 -10.04 11.96
N CYS A 338 15.22 -9.69 10.99
CA CYS A 338 16.57 -10.26 10.85
C CYS A 338 17.62 -9.58 11.74
N LYS A 339 17.38 -8.35 12.20
CA LYS A 339 18.34 -7.50 12.93
C LYS A 339 19.65 -7.26 12.17
N ASP A 340 19.59 -7.19 10.84
CA ASP A 340 20.73 -6.92 9.97
C ASP A 340 20.92 -5.41 9.76
N ASP A 341 21.90 -4.82 10.43
CA ASP A 341 22.22 -3.40 10.37
C ASP A 341 22.70 -2.95 8.97
N ALA A 342 23.11 -3.86 8.08
CA ALA A 342 23.43 -3.49 6.70
C ALA A 342 22.22 -2.92 5.96
N LEU A 343 21.00 -3.37 6.30
CA LEU A 343 19.76 -2.89 5.71
C LEU A 343 19.46 -1.43 6.09
N VAL A 344 19.89 -1.00 7.27
CA VAL A 344 19.70 0.38 7.77
C VAL A 344 20.36 1.40 6.86
N LYS A 345 21.53 1.07 6.30
CA LYS A 345 22.24 1.94 5.37
C LYS A 345 21.40 2.25 4.12
N TYR A 346 20.79 1.22 3.51
CA TYR A 346 19.91 1.39 2.36
C TYR A 346 18.67 2.21 2.70
N MET A 347 18.04 1.95 3.85
CA MET A 347 16.88 2.72 4.29
C MET A 347 17.20 4.22 4.41
N ILE A 348 18.30 4.57 5.08
CA ILE A 348 18.74 5.96 5.24
C ILE A 348 19.06 6.59 3.89
N GLU A 349 19.82 5.89 3.04
CA GLU A 349 20.18 6.37 1.70
C GLU A 349 18.93 6.70 0.89
N TYR A 350 17.97 5.77 0.84
CA TYR A 350 16.76 5.91 0.04
C TYR A 350 15.87 7.07 0.51
N ILE A 351 15.58 7.20 1.80
CA ILE A 351 14.76 8.32 2.29
C ILE A 351 15.48 9.67 2.18
N SER A 352 16.81 9.68 2.20
CA SER A 352 17.62 10.90 2.09
C SER A 352 17.68 11.48 0.68
N THR A 353 17.31 10.69 -0.34
CA THR A 353 17.23 11.16 -1.72
C THR A 353 16.08 12.14 -1.96
N ILE A 354 15.14 12.22 -1.02
CA ILE A 354 13.99 13.11 -1.09
C ILE A 354 14.32 14.45 -0.45
N LYS A 355 14.30 15.51 -1.24
CA LYS A 355 14.52 16.89 -0.76
C LYS A 355 13.47 17.87 -1.29
N SER A 356 12.75 17.50 -2.34
CA SER A 356 11.85 18.37 -3.08
C SER A 356 10.57 17.66 -3.49
N ARG A 357 9.56 18.45 -3.82
CA ARG A 357 8.28 17.96 -4.38
C ARG A 357 8.48 17.11 -5.63
N SER A 358 9.49 17.41 -6.46
CA SER A 358 9.80 16.62 -7.67
C SER A 358 10.39 15.25 -7.40
N ASP A 359 10.93 15.00 -6.21
CA ASP A 359 11.52 13.69 -5.87
C ASP A 359 10.46 12.65 -5.51
N PHE A 360 9.24 13.13 -5.20
CA PHE A 360 8.03 12.33 -5.15
C PHE A 360 7.44 12.19 -6.55
N TYR A 361 6.71 11.11 -6.76
CA TYR A 361 6.20 10.76 -8.07
C TYR A 361 5.16 11.74 -8.63
N HIS A 362 5.45 12.26 -9.83
CA HIS A 362 4.53 12.98 -10.72
C HIS A 362 4.49 12.23 -12.05
N VAL A 363 3.33 11.75 -12.49
CA VAL A 363 3.23 11.27 -13.88
C VAL A 363 3.10 12.48 -14.81
N LYS A 364 3.91 12.57 -15.87
CA LYS A 364 4.02 13.78 -16.71
C LYS A 364 3.30 13.65 -18.06
N ARG A 365 2.75 14.77 -18.56
CA ARG A 365 2.48 15.03 -19.99
C ARG A 365 3.76 15.08 -20.84
N GLY A 366 3.78 14.36 -21.97
CA GLY A 366 4.79 14.53 -23.03
C GLY A 366 6.13 13.82 -22.82
N LEU A 367 6.21 12.83 -21.92
CA LEU A 367 7.22 11.78 -22.04
C LEU A 367 6.71 10.76 -23.05
N SER A 368 7.51 10.50 -24.09
CA SER A 368 7.37 9.29 -24.88
C SER A 368 7.82 8.15 -23.98
N PHE A 369 6.88 7.46 -23.33
CA PHE A 369 7.12 6.05 -23.09
C PHE A 369 7.24 5.44 -24.48
N ASP A 370 8.35 4.79 -24.79
CA ASP A 370 8.58 4.20 -26.12
C ASP A 370 7.33 3.45 -26.56
N ASP A 371 6.94 3.59 -27.83
CA ASP A 371 5.61 3.22 -28.33
C ASP A 371 5.16 1.81 -27.91
N GLY A 372 6.10 0.87 -27.74
CA GLY A 372 5.80 -0.49 -27.29
C GLY A 372 5.45 -0.66 -25.80
N VAL A 373 5.71 0.30 -24.92
CA VAL A 373 5.42 0.19 -23.48
C VAL A 373 3.93 0.38 -23.18
N LEU A 374 3.38 1.43 -23.78
CA LEU A 374 1.99 1.81 -23.65
C LEU A 374 1.08 1.01 -24.58
N GLU A 375 1.57 0.60 -25.77
CA GLU A 375 0.87 -0.39 -26.62
C GLU A 375 0.64 -1.72 -25.88
N ARG A 376 1.62 -2.18 -25.07
CA ARG A 376 1.51 -3.41 -24.27
C ARG A 376 0.55 -3.29 -23.07
N MET A 377 0.34 -2.07 -22.57
CA MET A 377 -0.64 -1.80 -21.51
C MET A 377 -2.04 -1.47 -22.06
N HIS A 378 -2.21 -1.35 -23.38
CA HIS A 378 -3.43 -0.81 -24.02
C HIS A 378 -3.86 0.56 -23.48
N VAL A 379 -2.94 1.32 -22.89
CA VAL A 379 -3.19 2.66 -22.33
C VAL A 379 -2.59 3.68 -23.28
N ASP A 380 -3.42 4.51 -23.92
CA ASP A 380 -2.89 5.64 -24.68
C ASP A 380 -2.27 6.70 -23.73
N LYS A 381 -1.30 7.48 -24.23
CA LYS A 381 -0.31 8.35 -23.56
C LYS A 381 -0.89 9.45 -22.65
N SER A 382 -2.15 9.36 -22.24
CA SER A 382 -2.89 10.40 -21.54
C SER A 382 -3.56 10.02 -20.23
N ASP A 383 -3.77 8.74 -19.93
CA ASP A 383 -4.49 8.30 -18.72
C ASP A 383 -3.79 8.71 -17.41
N TYR A 384 -2.48 8.96 -17.47
CA TYR A 384 -1.65 9.35 -16.35
C TYR A 384 -0.98 10.71 -16.59
N ARG A 385 -1.74 11.75 -16.96
CA ARG A 385 -1.16 13.09 -17.08
C ARG A 385 -1.35 13.85 -15.79
N ASP A 386 -0.24 14.33 -15.25
CA ASP A 386 -0.19 15.27 -14.14
C ASP A 386 -0.91 14.71 -12.90
N VAL A 387 -0.58 13.49 -12.46
CA VAL A 387 -1.07 12.91 -11.20
C VAL A 387 0.05 12.92 -10.17
N PHE A 388 -0.24 13.47 -9.00
CA PHE A 388 0.64 13.44 -7.83
C PHE A 388 0.10 12.41 -6.83
N TRP A 389 0.96 11.47 -6.44
CA TRP A 389 0.61 10.31 -5.62
C TRP A 389 1.06 10.46 -4.18
N VAL A 390 0.47 9.70 -3.25
CA VAL A 390 0.75 9.78 -1.80
C VAL A 390 1.50 8.56 -1.26
N GLU A 391 1.52 7.45 -1.98
CA GLU A 391 2.04 6.15 -1.54
C GLU A 391 3.48 6.27 -1.05
N GLU A 392 4.27 7.05 -1.78
CA GLU A 392 5.68 7.30 -1.51
C GLU A 392 5.88 8.12 -0.24
N GLN A 393 5.02 9.11 0.00
CA GLN A 393 4.97 9.93 1.21
C GLN A 393 4.65 9.03 2.41
N CYS A 394 3.70 8.11 2.26
CA CYS A 394 3.38 7.12 3.29
C CYS A 394 4.59 6.22 3.57
N CYS A 395 5.20 5.61 2.54
CA CYS A 395 6.38 4.76 2.67
C CYS A 395 7.58 5.49 3.32
N TRP A 396 7.82 6.74 2.92
CA TRP A 396 8.86 7.60 3.49
C TRP A 396 8.62 7.81 4.99
N LEU A 397 7.38 8.18 5.37
CA LEU A 397 7.01 8.45 6.76
C LEU A 397 7.12 7.19 7.63
N THR A 398 6.65 6.04 7.14
CA THR A 398 6.77 4.75 7.83
C THR A 398 8.23 4.40 8.09
N THR A 399 9.09 4.50 7.06
CA THR A 399 10.52 4.21 7.19
C THR A 399 11.21 5.16 8.18
N TYR A 400 10.94 6.46 8.08
CA TYR A 400 11.53 7.46 8.97
C TYR A 400 11.20 7.16 10.44
N TRP A 401 9.92 6.93 10.75
CA TRP A 401 9.50 6.69 12.13
C TRP A 401 9.95 5.33 12.67
N TYR A 402 10.06 4.32 11.81
CA TYR A 402 10.72 3.07 12.15
C TYR A 402 12.19 3.29 12.59
N LEU A 403 12.95 4.03 11.78
CA LEU A 403 14.37 4.32 12.07
C LEU A 403 14.52 5.13 13.36
N ARG A 404 13.63 6.10 13.59
CA ARG A 404 13.56 6.87 14.84
C ARG A 404 13.24 5.99 16.04
N ARG A 405 12.22 5.13 15.94
CA ARG A 405 11.82 4.18 17.00
C ARG A 405 12.94 3.20 17.34
N SER A 406 13.69 2.79 16.32
CA SER A 406 14.82 1.86 16.45
C SER A 406 16.14 2.53 16.85
N ASN A 407 16.15 3.83 17.15
CA ASN A 407 17.34 4.64 17.45
C ASN A 407 18.44 4.55 16.38
N LYS A 408 18.06 4.35 15.11
CA LYS A 408 18.98 4.26 13.97
C LYS A 408 19.26 5.62 13.34
N ILE A 409 18.37 6.59 13.56
CA ILE A 409 18.58 7.99 13.21
C ILE A 409 18.17 8.93 14.34
N THR A 410 18.75 10.13 14.35
CA THR A 410 18.38 11.26 15.20
C THR A 410 17.49 12.25 14.42
N PRO A 411 16.79 13.19 15.08
CA PRO A 411 16.05 14.24 14.38
C PRO A 411 16.91 15.15 13.48
N ASN A 412 18.22 15.25 13.75
CA ASN A 412 19.12 16.20 13.12
C ASN A 412 19.97 15.62 11.99
N GLN A 413 19.89 14.30 11.77
CA GLN A 413 20.36 13.67 10.53
C GLN A 413 19.38 13.96 9.40
#